data_AF-A0A2N0HH67-F1
#
_entry.id   AF-A0A2N0HH67-F1
#
_cell.length_a   1.000
_cell.length_b   1.000
_cell.length_c   1.000
_cell.angle_alpha   90.00
_cell.angle_beta   90.00
_cell.angle_gamma   90.00
#
_symmetry.space_group_name_H-M   'P 1'
#
loop_
_entity.id
_entity.type
_entity.pdbx_description
1 polymer ?
#
loop_
_entity_poly.entity_id
_entity_poly.type
_entity_poly.pdbx_seq_one_letter_code
_entity_poly.pdbx_strand_id
1 'polypeptide(L)'
;MMNKKLFISTLILWIANIFVYYLFCYPESYSLFDIITQHVEWEPLLSIYLILIATTAFFSFLLYRKVNFSRKFITSIIYINIFATILNLSNGFYRFYNNKKELDELVLRYQNDAKTDIKKDSVKSFSHGLMLPPKNENDFNKYIKSDSIHKKYGLYKSSTCNISKDLDIAEKEYQKITNPYLEKRNGKFWREKMQKEIDAIKNNQ
;
A
#
# COMPACT_ATOMS: atom_id res chain seq x y z
N MET A 1 -25.21 -35.35 3.78
CA MET A 1 -24.04 -34.89 4.57
C MET A 1 -22.88 -34.38 3.71
N MET A 2 -22.58 -35.01 2.56
CA MET A 2 -21.45 -34.64 1.66
C MET A 2 -21.61 -33.26 0.98
N ASN A 3 -22.84 -32.86 0.62
CA ASN A 3 -23.11 -31.54 0.02
C ASN A 3 -22.80 -30.37 0.98
N LYS A 4 -22.99 -30.56 2.29
CA LYS A 4 -22.63 -29.54 3.30
C LYS A 4 -21.12 -29.32 3.34
N LYS A 5 -20.32 -30.40 3.25
CA LYS A 5 -18.85 -30.32 3.24
C LYS A 5 -18.33 -29.58 2.00
N LEU A 6 -18.91 -29.85 0.84
CA LEU A 6 -18.59 -29.14 -0.39
C LEU A 6 -18.86 -27.64 -0.24
N PHE A 7 -20.07 -27.27 0.18
CA PHE A 7 -20.45 -25.87 0.40
C PHE A 7 -19.48 -25.16 1.36
N ILE A 8 -19.18 -25.78 2.50
CA ILE A 8 -18.23 -25.24 3.48
C ILE A 8 -16.84 -25.06 2.86
N SER A 9 -16.32 -26.05 2.13
CA SER A 9 -15.00 -25.95 1.50
C SER A 9 -14.91 -24.83 0.46
N THR A 10 -15.98 -24.64 -0.32
CA THR A 10 -16.05 -23.57 -1.32
C THR A 10 -16.14 -22.22 -0.63
N LEU A 11 -16.97 -22.09 0.41
CA LEU A 11 -17.10 -20.84 1.17
C LEU A 11 -15.78 -20.43 1.83
N ILE A 12 -15.06 -21.38 2.45
CA ILE A 12 -13.74 -21.12 3.06
C ILE A 12 -12.77 -20.60 2.02
N LEU A 13 -12.75 -21.22 0.84
CA LEU A 13 -11.86 -20.81 -0.24
C LEU A 13 -12.18 -19.39 -0.74
N TRP A 14 -13.46 -19.02 -0.88
CA TRP A 14 -13.86 -17.65 -1.22
C TRP A 14 -13.41 -16.63 -0.18
N ILE A 15 -13.62 -16.94 1.11
CA ILE A 15 -13.16 -16.09 2.21
C ILE A 15 -11.63 -15.95 2.18
N ALA A 16 -10.91 -17.04 1.94
CA ALA A 16 -9.46 -17.05 1.84
C ALA A 16 -8.97 -16.20 0.66
N ASN A 17 -9.63 -16.24 -0.49
CA ASN A 17 -9.29 -15.39 -1.63
C ASN A 17 -9.42 -13.90 -1.29
N ILE A 18 -10.55 -13.48 -0.72
CA ILE A 18 -10.77 -12.08 -0.30
C ILE A 18 -9.69 -11.66 0.71
N PHE A 19 -9.38 -12.53 1.67
CA PHE A 19 -8.33 -12.28 2.64
C PHE A 19 -6.93 -12.16 2.00
N VAL A 20 -6.61 -12.97 1.00
CA VAL A 20 -5.34 -12.89 0.27
C VAL A 20 -5.21 -11.56 -0.49
N TYR A 21 -6.28 -11.08 -1.13
CA TYR A 21 -6.28 -9.75 -1.74
C TYR A 21 -6.08 -8.64 -0.70
N TYR A 22 -6.69 -8.77 0.49
CA TYR A 22 -6.41 -7.86 1.60
C TYR A 22 -4.91 -7.85 1.98
N LEU A 23 -4.28 -9.02 2.06
CA LEU A 23 -2.85 -9.15 2.35
C LEU A 23 -1.96 -8.52 1.26
N PHE A 24 -2.33 -8.66 -0.02
CA PHE A 24 -1.60 -8.07 -1.15
C PHE A 24 -1.59 -6.55 -1.12
N CYS A 25 -2.67 -5.94 -0.67
CA CYS A 25 -2.78 -4.49 -0.63
C CYS A 25 -2.03 -3.85 0.54
N TYR A 26 -1.47 -4.62 1.49
CA TYR A 26 -0.70 -4.02 2.58
C TYR A 26 0.48 -3.18 2.04
N PRO A 27 0.71 -1.95 2.57
CA PRO A 27 0.09 -1.33 3.75
C PRO A 27 -1.09 -0.39 3.47
N GLU A 28 -1.61 -0.35 2.25
CA GLU A 28 -2.80 0.44 1.93
C GLU A 28 -4.00 0.00 2.77
N SER A 29 -4.76 0.99 3.25
CA SER A 29 -5.92 0.77 4.10
C SER A 29 -7.19 0.83 3.25
N TYR A 30 -7.51 -0.26 2.57
CA TYR A 30 -8.78 -0.40 1.83
C TYR A 30 -9.88 -0.98 2.71
N SER A 31 -11.11 -0.54 2.51
CA SER A 31 -12.26 -1.22 3.12
C SER A 31 -12.48 -2.60 2.46
N LEU A 32 -13.13 -3.52 3.15
CA LEU A 32 -13.50 -4.82 2.56
C LEU A 32 -14.35 -4.65 1.29
N PHE A 33 -15.20 -3.62 1.24
CA PHE A 33 -16.01 -3.30 0.07
C PHE A 33 -15.16 -2.88 -1.12
N ASP A 34 -14.14 -2.04 -0.90
CA ASP A 34 -13.22 -1.60 -1.95
C ASP A 34 -12.41 -2.78 -2.50
N ILE A 35 -11.96 -3.67 -1.62
CA ILE A 35 -11.22 -4.87 -2.03
C ILE A 35 -12.08 -5.74 -2.95
N ILE A 36 -13.30 -6.05 -2.50
CA ILE A 36 -14.24 -6.90 -3.24
C ILE A 36 -14.60 -6.27 -4.60
N THR A 37 -14.76 -4.96 -4.68
CA THR A 37 -15.30 -4.30 -5.89
C THR A 37 -14.24 -3.81 -6.87
N GLN A 38 -13.06 -3.41 -6.38
CA GLN A 38 -12.05 -2.72 -7.19
C GLN A 38 -10.75 -3.51 -7.33
N HIS A 39 -10.41 -4.37 -6.37
CA HIS A 39 -9.11 -5.04 -6.34
C HIS A 39 -9.15 -6.53 -6.65
N VAL A 40 -10.27 -7.20 -6.37
CA VAL A 40 -10.43 -8.61 -6.76
C VAL A 40 -10.59 -8.69 -8.27
N GLU A 41 -9.67 -9.40 -8.92
CA GLU A 41 -9.75 -9.70 -10.35
C GLU A 41 -10.72 -10.86 -10.59
N TRP A 42 -12.02 -10.57 -10.62
CA TRP A 42 -13.07 -11.59 -10.70
C TRP A 42 -13.02 -12.43 -11.97
N GLU A 43 -12.71 -11.83 -13.11
CA GLU A 43 -12.67 -12.52 -14.41
C GLU A 43 -11.62 -13.64 -14.47
N PRO A 44 -10.33 -13.40 -14.18
CA PRO A 44 -9.34 -14.48 -14.16
C PRO A 44 -9.62 -15.49 -13.05
N LEU A 45 -10.11 -15.04 -11.88
CA LEU A 45 -10.45 -15.92 -10.78
C LEU A 45 -11.58 -16.90 -11.17
N LEU A 46 -12.68 -16.40 -11.74
CA LEU A 46 -13.79 -17.23 -12.23
C LEU A 46 -13.35 -18.18 -13.35
N SER A 47 -12.48 -17.72 -14.25
CA SER A 47 -11.93 -18.54 -15.33
C SER A 47 -11.12 -19.73 -14.79
N ILE A 48 -10.26 -19.49 -13.79
CA ILE A 48 -9.50 -20.56 -13.11
C ILE A 48 -10.46 -21.55 -12.44
N TYR A 49 -11.51 -21.08 -11.77
CA TYR A 49 -12.51 -21.97 -11.16
C TYR A 49 -13.23 -22.84 -12.19
N LEU A 50 -13.65 -22.25 -13.30
CA LEU A 50 -14.33 -22.98 -14.37
C LEU A 50 -13.45 -24.09 -14.95
N ILE A 51 -12.16 -23.80 -15.18
CA ILE A 51 -11.18 -24.78 -15.63
C ILE A 51 -11.04 -25.91 -14.61
N LEU A 52 -10.85 -25.57 -13.32
CA LEU A 52 -10.71 -26.57 -12.25
C LEU A 52 -11.94 -27.49 -12.16
N ILE A 53 -13.15 -26.94 -12.26
CA ILE A 53 -14.39 -27.71 -12.26
C ILE A 53 -14.46 -28.63 -13.48
N ALA A 54 -14.16 -28.12 -14.68
CA ALA A 54 -14.18 -28.90 -15.91
C ALA A 54 -13.15 -30.05 -15.88
N THR A 55 -11.93 -29.77 -15.43
CA THR A 55 -10.87 -30.77 -15.25
C THR A 55 -11.29 -31.84 -14.24
N THR A 56 -11.91 -31.44 -13.12
CA THR A 56 -12.39 -32.39 -12.11
C THR A 56 -13.52 -33.27 -12.62
N ALA A 57 -14.44 -32.71 -13.42
CA ALA A 57 -15.52 -33.45 -14.05
C ALA A 57 -14.97 -34.49 -15.04
N PHE A 58 -14.02 -34.07 -15.88
CA PHE A 58 -13.34 -34.94 -16.85
C PHE A 58 -12.66 -36.14 -16.17
N PHE A 59 -11.86 -35.89 -15.12
CA PHE A 59 -11.20 -36.98 -14.38
C PHE A 59 -12.19 -37.86 -13.61
N SER A 60 -13.28 -37.28 -13.09
CA SER A 60 -14.33 -38.06 -12.39
C SER A 60 -15.06 -39.03 -13.33
N PHE A 61 -15.13 -38.69 -14.63
CA PHE A 61 -15.69 -39.55 -15.67
C PHE A 61 -14.72 -40.66 -16.08
N LEU A 62 -13.43 -40.35 -16.23
CA LEU A 62 -12.42 -41.28 -16.74
C LEU A 62 -11.82 -42.23 -15.69
N LEU A 63 -11.66 -41.80 -14.44
CA LEU A 63 -10.93 -42.56 -13.42
C LEU A 63 -11.87 -43.29 -12.42
N TYR A 64 -11.45 -44.48 -11.96
CA TYR A 64 -12.07 -45.29 -10.89
C TYR A 64 -13.49 -45.81 -11.16
N ARG A 65 -13.67 -46.70 -12.14
CA ARG A 65 -14.97 -47.27 -12.59
C ARG A 65 -15.91 -47.84 -11.49
N LYS A 66 -15.42 -48.14 -10.29
CA LYS A 66 -16.17 -48.78 -9.18
C LYS A 66 -16.93 -47.83 -8.25
N VAL A 67 -16.73 -46.50 -8.35
CA VAL A 67 -17.39 -45.51 -7.47
C VAL A 67 -18.36 -44.65 -8.29
N ASN A 68 -19.48 -44.24 -7.68
CA ASN A 68 -20.44 -43.32 -8.32
C ASN A 68 -19.80 -41.97 -8.66
N PHE A 69 -20.05 -41.47 -9.88
CA PHE A 69 -19.51 -40.21 -10.41
C PHE A 69 -19.65 -39.05 -9.42
N SER A 70 -20.86 -38.80 -8.92
CA SER A 70 -21.14 -37.67 -8.03
C SER A 70 -20.30 -37.69 -6.76
N ARG A 71 -20.01 -38.88 -6.22
CA ARG A 71 -19.17 -39.02 -5.02
C ARG A 71 -17.72 -38.68 -5.33
N LYS A 72 -17.18 -39.16 -6.45
CA LYS A 72 -15.81 -38.82 -6.87
C LYS A 72 -15.64 -37.33 -7.12
N PHE A 73 -16.58 -36.76 -7.86
CA PHE A 73 -16.55 -35.36 -8.25
C PHE A 73 -16.57 -34.45 -7.03
N ILE A 74 -17.53 -34.66 -6.11
CA ILE A 74 -17.64 -33.86 -4.89
C ILE A 74 -16.37 -33.99 -4.03
N THR A 75 -15.88 -35.22 -3.82
CA THR A 75 -14.67 -35.45 -3.03
C THR A 75 -13.44 -34.78 -3.66
N SER A 76 -13.28 -34.87 -4.98
CA SER A 76 -12.16 -34.26 -5.70
C SER A 76 -12.21 -32.73 -5.63
N ILE A 77 -13.38 -32.12 -5.80
CA ILE A 77 -13.53 -30.66 -5.64
C ILE A 77 -13.16 -30.23 -4.21
N ILE A 78 -13.58 -30.97 -3.19
CA ILE A 78 -13.23 -30.63 -1.81
C ILE A 78 -11.71 -30.62 -1.62
N TYR A 79 -11.00 -31.64 -2.13
CA TYR A 79 -9.54 -31.68 -2.04
C TYR A 79 -8.87 -30.54 -2.82
N ILE A 80 -9.36 -30.24 -4.03
CA ILE A 80 -8.86 -29.11 -4.83
C ILE A 80 -9.10 -27.79 -4.11
N ASN A 81 -10.27 -27.58 -3.51
CA ASN A 81 -10.57 -26.37 -2.76
C ASN A 81 -9.62 -26.18 -1.56
N ILE A 82 -9.37 -27.26 -0.81
CA ILE A 82 -8.43 -27.22 0.32
C ILE A 82 -7.01 -26.89 -0.17
N PHE A 83 -6.56 -27.58 -1.23
CA PHE A 83 -5.23 -27.36 -1.79
C PHE A 83 -5.06 -25.93 -2.33
N ALA A 84 -6.04 -25.43 -3.10
CA ALA A 84 -6.06 -24.07 -3.60
C ALA A 84 -6.07 -23.04 -2.47
N THR A 85 -6.80 -23.31 -1.38
CA THR A 85 -6.83 -22.43 -0.19
C THR A 85 -5.44 -22.31 0.42
N ILE A 86 -4.75 -23.44 0.62
CA ILE A 86 -3.40 -23.46 1.17
C ILE A 86 -2.44 -22.66 0.27
N LEU A 87 -2.45 -22.93 -1.03
CA LEU A 87 -1.59 -22.22 -1.99
C LEU A 87 -1.86 -20.71 -2.02
N ASN A 88 -3.13 -20.29 -2.04
CA ASN A 88 -3.50 -18.88 -2.07
C ASN A 88 -3.07 -18.18 -0.78
N LEU A 89 -3.31 -18.79 0.39
CA LEU A 89 -2.86 -18.25 1.67
C LEU A 89 -1.34 -18.14 1.73
N SER A 90 -0.61 -19.18 1.31
CA SER A 90 0.86 -19.14 1.27
C SER A 90 1.36 -18.00 0.39
N ASN A 91 0.76 -17.79 -0.79
CA ASN A 91 1.11 -16.67 -1.67
C ASN A 91 0.75 -15.31 -1.03
N GLY A 92 -0.43 -15.20 -0.41
CA GLY A 92 -0.88 -14.04 0.37
C GLY A 92 0.13 -13.62 1.43
N PHE A 93 0.51 -14.56 2.30
CA PHE A 93 1.46 -14.31 3.37
C PHE A 93 2.87 -14.01 2.83
N TYR A 94 3.31 -14.69 1.76
CA TYR A 94 4.59 -14.41 1.13
C TYR A 94 4.66 -12.97 0.60
N ARG A 95 3.62 -12.52 -0.12
CA ARG A 95 3.52 -11.15 -0.61
C ARG A 95 3.45 -10.13 0.51
N PHE A 96 2.61 -10.38 1.52
CA PHE A 96 2.53 -9.53 2.70
C PHE A 96 3.89 -9.36 3.38
N TYR A 97 4.63 -10.47 3.57
CA TYR A 97 5.95 -10.44 4.19
C TYR A 97 6.93 -9.58 3.38
N ASN A 98 6.95 -9.72 2.06
CA ASN A 98 7.81 -8.92 1.19
C ASN A 98 7.44 -7.44 1.25
N ASN A 99 6.16 -7.08 1.10
CA ASN A 99 5.72 -5.67 1.20
C ASN A 99 6.07 -5.08 2.58
N LYS A 100 5.88 -5.86 3.65
CA LYS A 100 6.24 -5.44 5.01
C LYS A 100 7.73 -5.19 5.16
N LYS A 101 8.56 -6.08 4.60
CA LYS A 101 10.00 -5.94 4.61
C LYS A 101 10.45 -4.70 3.82
N GLU A 102 9.91 -4.47 2.63
CA GLU A 102 10.20 -3.28 1.81
C GLU A 102 9.82 -1.99 2.55
N LEU A 103 8.66 -1.96 3.20
CA LEU A 103 8.23 -0.84 4.04
C LEU A 103 9.20 -0.60 5.20
N ASP A 104 9.62 -1.65 5.91
CA ASP A 104 10.53 -1.54 7.05
C ASP A 104 11.92 -1.02 6.62
N GLU A 105 12.42 -1.48 5.47
CA GLU A 105 13.66 -0.97 4.86
C GLU A 105 13.55 0.50 4.44
N LEU A 106 12.40 0.91 3.87
CA LEU A 106 12.12 2.29 3.50
C LEU A 106 12.06 3.20 4.74
N VAL A 107 11.35 2.77 5.80
CA VAL A 107 11.28 3.49 7.07
C VAL A 107 12.67 3.65 7.68
N LEU A 108 13.48 2.58 7.71
CA LEU A 108 14.84 2.64 8.24
C LEU A 108 15.71 3.64 7.48
N ARG A 109 15.60 3.66 6.14
CA ARG A 109 16.28 4.65 5.30
C ARG A 109 15.88 6.08 5.68
N TYR A 110 14.58 6.37 5.78
CA TYR A 110 14.08 7.69 6.15
C TYR A 110 14.52 8.11 7.56
N GLN A 111 14.56 7.18 8.51
CA GLN A 111 15.09 7.48 9.85
C GLN A 111 16.58 7.81 9.84
N ASN A 112 17.37 7.14 9.00
CA ASN A 112 18.80 7.43 8.83
C ASN A 112 19.04 8.76 8.09
N ASP A 113 18.24 9.05 7.08
CA ASP A 113 18.22 10.34 6.39
C ASP A 113 17.90 11.46 7.39
N ALA A 114 16.86 11.31 8.23
CA ALA A 114 16.51 12.30 9.25
C ALA A 114 17.70 12.63 10.17
N LYS A 115 18.42 11.60 10.65
CA LYS A 115 19.62 11.79 11.49
C LYS A 115 20.74 12.50 10.74
N THR A 116 20.92 12.18 9.46
CA THR A 116 21.96 12.80 8.60
C THR A 116 21.64 14.24 8.29
N ASP A 117 20.39 14.54 7.96
CA ASP A 117 19.89 15.85 7.63
C ASP A 117 19.91 16.79 8.84
N ILE A 118 19.58 16.29 10.03
CA ILE A 118 19.75 17.04 11.29
C ILE A 118 21.22 17.45 11.49
N LYS A 119 22.17 16.54 11.26
CA LYS A 119 23.61 16.84 11.41
C LYS A 119 24.09 17.91 10.41
N LYS A 120 23.43 18.02 9.26
CA LYS A 120 23.74 18.97 8.20
C LYS A 120 22.92 20.27 8.30
N ASP A 121 22.04 20.40 9.29
CA ASP A 121 21.01 21.46 9.35
C ASP A 121 20.21 21.59 8.03
N SER A 122 19.87 20.45 7.44
CA SER A 122 19.25 20.37 6.11
C SER A 122 18.04 19.45 6.08
N VAL A 123 17.06 19.70 6.95
CA VAL A 123 15.87 18.85 7.09
C VAL A 123 15.00 18.94 5.84
N LYS A 124 14.59 17.79 5.31
CA LYS A 124 13.71 17.70 4.15
C LYS A 124 12.29 18.14 4.51
N SER A 125 11.72 18.98 3.66
CA SER A 125 10.29 19.30 3.63
C SER A 125 9.68 18.58 2.44
N PHE A 126 8.85 17.59 2.72
CA PHE A 126 8.20 16.78 1.71
C PHE A 126 7.01 17.51 1.11
N SER A 127 6.94 17.50 -0.23
CA SER A 127 5.79 17.99 -0.99
C SER A 127 5.36 16.94 -1.99
N HIS A 128 4.07 16.63 -1.98
CA HIS A 128 3.47 15.65 -2.86
C HIS A 128 2.89 16.30 -4.13
N GLY A 129 3.03 15.59 -5.25
CA GLY A 129 2.41 15.96 -6.53
C GLY A 129 3.36 16.65 -7.51
N LEU A 130 2.83 16.94 -8.70
CA LEU A 130 3.60 17.58 -9.76
C LEU A 130 3.81 19.05 -9.43
N MET A 131 5.05 19.42 -9.16
CA MET A 131 5.43 20.81 -8.98
C MET A 131 5.42 21.52 -10.34
N LEU A 132 4.42 22.37 -10.56
CA LEU A 132 4.32 23.13 -11.80
C LEU A 132 5.39 24.23 -11.85
N PRO A 133 6.02 24.44 -13.01
CA PRO A 133 6.95 25.54 -13.18
C PRO A 133 6.21 26.89 -13.01
N PRO A 134 6.88 27.93 -12.49
CA PRO A 134 6.30 29.26 -12.38
C PRO A 134 5.93 29.80 -13.77
N LYS A 135 4.76 30.47 -13.87
CA LYS A 135 4.19 30.90 -15.15
C LYS A 135 4.80 32.20 -15.67
N ASN A 136 5.34 33.03 -14.77
CA ASN A 136 5.93 34.32 -15.07
C ASN A 136 7.03 34.65 -14.05
N GLU A 137 7.74 35.75 -14.29
CA GLU A 137 8.83 36.23 -13.43
C GLU A 137 8.36 36.55 -12.00
N ASN A 138 7.14 37.08 -11.84
CA ASN A 138 6.60 37.37 -10.52
C ASN A 138 6.36 36.08 -9.70
N ASP A 139 5.83 35.03 -10.33
CA ASP A 139 5.62 33.72 -9.71
C ASP A 139 6.96 33.05 -9.37
N PHE A 140 7.98 33.21 -10.22
CA PHE A 140 9.33 32.74 -9.95
C PHE A 140 9.96 33.47 -8.75
N ASN A 141 9.81 34.80 -8.68
CA ASN A 141 10.26 35.60 -7.55
C ASN A 141 9.56 35.21 -6.24
N LYS A 142 8.24 34.96 -6.28
CA LYS A 142 7.49 34.43 -5.13
C LYS A 142 8.01 33.06 -4.70
N TYR A 143 8.30 32.18 -5.66
CA TYR A 143 8.87 30.87 -5.39
C TYR A 143 10.23 30.95 -4.69
N ILE A 144 11.17 31.77 -5.21
CA ILE A 144 12.49 31.97 -4.59
C ILE A 144 12.37 32.53 -3.17
N LYS A 145 11.51 33.52 -2.96
CA LYS A 145 11.29 34.10 -1.62
C LYS A 145 10.74 33.06 -0.65
N SER A 146 9.79 32.24 -1.10
CA SER A 146 9.25 31.12 -0.30
C SER A 146 10.33 30.08 0.03
N ASP A 147 11.18 29.71 -0.94
CA ASP A 147 12.30 28.79 -0.73
C ASP A 147 13.32 29.34 0.28
N SER A 148 13.63 30.64 0.18
CA SER A 148 14.52 31.32 1.13
C SER A 148 13.97 31.29 2.56
N ILE A 149 12.66 31.44 2.73
CA ILE A 149 12.02 31.29 4.05
C ILE A 149 12.16 29.84 4.54
N HIS A 150 11.92 28.82 3.72
CA HIS A 150 12.10 27.43 4.15
C HIS A 150 13.53 27.18 4.65
N LYS A 151 14.53 27.64 3.89
CA LYS A 151 15.95 27.52 4.27
C LYS A 151 16.27 28.26 5.57
N LYS A 152 15.68 29.44 5.81
CA LYS A 152 15.80 30.17 7.10
C LYS A 152 15.36 29.28 8.28
N TYR A 153 14.32 28.46 8.10
CA TYR A 153 13.82 27.53 9.11
C TYR A 153 14.51 26.14 9.10
N GLY A 154 15.58 25.97 8.31
CA GLY A 154 16.35 24.72 8.22
C GLY A 154 15.69 23.65 7.33
N LEU A 155 14.73 24.06 6.50
CA LEU A 155 13.99 23.19 5.61
C LEU A 155 14.46 23.28 4.15
N TYR A 156 14.58 22.13 3.51
CA TYR A 156 14.93 21.99 2.10
C TYR A 156 13.85 21.17 1.39
N LYS A 157 13.30 21.70 0.31
CA LYS A 157 12.20 21.06 -0.41
C LYS A 157 12.69 19.75 -1.04
N SER A 158 11.94 18.68 -0.80
CA SER A 158 12.09 17.38 -1.44
C SER A 158 10.74 17.01 -2.04
N SER A 159 10.66 16.97 -3.36
CA SER A 159 9.44 16.59 -4.06
C SER A 159 9.50 15.13 -4.51
N THR A 160 8.39 14.43 -4.30
CA THR A 160 8.14 13.11 -4.88
C THR A 160 6.90 13.22 -5.77
N CYS A 161 6.96 12.58 -6.95
CA CYS A 161 5.83 12.58 -7.88
C CYS A 161 4.78 11.53 -7.51
N ASN A 162 5.15 10.55 -6.68
CA ASN A 162 4.30 9.43 -6.29
C ASN A 162 3.77 9.65 -4.87
N ILE A 163 2.47 9.43 -4.70
CA ILE A 163 1.80 9.38 -3.41
C ILE A 163 1.46 7.92 -3.17
N SER A 164 2.05 7.31 -2.14
CA SER A 164 1.72 5.97 -1.69
C SER A 164 1.70 5.91 -0.18
N LYS A 165 0.96 4.96 0.39
CA LYS A 165 0.87 4.82 1.84
C LYS A 165 2.21 4.54 2.50
N ASP A 166 3.08 3.80 1.84
CA ASP A 166 4.42 3.47 2.31
C ASP A 166 5.27 4.72 2.48
N LEU A 167 5.21 5.64 1.51
CA LEU A 167 5.88 6.93 1.57
C LEU A 167 5.31 7.79 2.70
N ASP A 168 3.98 7.86 2.83
CA ASP A 168 3.32 8.57 3.93
C ASP A 168 3.78 8.06 5.32
N ILE A 169 3.93 6.74 5.48
CA ILE A 169 4.41 6.13 6.71
C ILE A 169 5.87 6.52 6.95
N ALA A 170 6.73 6.38 5.95
CA ALA A 170 8.16 6.69 6.06
C ALA A 170 8.41 8.19 6.34
N GLU A 171 7.66 9.08 5.69
CA GLU A 171 7.72 10.52 5.93
C GLU A 171 7.27 10.90 7.34
N LYS A 172 6.23 10.24 7.88
CA LYS A 172 5.82 10.45 9.27
C LYS A 172 6.91 10.03 10.26
N GLU A 173 7.57 8.90 10.03
CA GLU A 173 8.69 8.46 10.87
C GLU A 173 9.89 9.42 10.78
N TYR A 174 10.19 9.94 9.59
CA TYR A 174 11.18 11.00 9.40
C TYR A 174 10.81 12.25 10.23
N GLN A 175 9.57 12.73 10.12
CA GLN A 175 9.11 13.93 10.82
C GLN A 175 9.10 13.76 12.34
N LYS A 176 8.79 12.56 12.86
CA LYS A 176 8.89 12.26 14.30
C LYS A 176 10.30 12.54 14.85
N ILE A 177 11.33 12.26 14.05
CA ILE A 177 12.73 12.47 14.44
C ILE A 177 13.15 13.93 14.26
N THR A 178 12.73 14.58 13.17
CA THR A 178 13.19 15.94 12.84
C THR A 178 12.41 17.06 13.51
N ASN A 179 11.13 16.85 13.86
CA ASN A 179 10.30 17.88 14.50
C ASN A 179 10.86 18.39 15.84
N PRO A 180 11.31 17.53 16.79
CA PRO A 180 11.90 18.01 18.03
C PRO A 180 13.16 18.86 17.80
N TYR A 181 13.97 18.50 16.80
CA TYR A 181 15.13 19.28 16.40
C TYR A 181 14.73 20.66 15.86
N LEU A 182 13.77 20.71 14.93
CA LEU A 182 13.29 21.97 14.34
C LEU A 182 12.62 22.88 15.37
N GLU A 183 11.89 22.32 16.34
CA GLU A 183 11.32 23.08 17.45
C GLU A 183 12.39 23.64 18.37
N LYS A 184 13.45 22.87 18.66
CA LYS A 184 14.61 23.37 19.41
C LYS A 184 15.34 24.49 18.67
N ARG A 185 15.48 24.36 17.34
CA ARG A 185 16.17 25.32 16.47
C ARG A 185 15.40 26.63 16.31
N ASN A 186 14.10 26.54 16.05
CA ASN A 186 13.26 27.67 15.62
C ASN A 186 12.26 28.15 16.68
N GLY A 187 12.16 27.44 17.82
CA GLY A 187 11.21 27.69 18.89
C GLY A 187 9.83 27.05 18.66
N LYS A 188 8.97 27.16 19.67
CA LYS A 188 7.56 26.71 19.59
C LYS A 188 6.81 27.45 18.48
N PHE A 189 5.88 26.74 17.86
CA PHE A 189 5.02 27.24 16.78
C PHE A 189 5.78 27.77 15.55
N TRP A 190 6.95 27.21 15.25
CA TRP A 190 7.77 27.66 14.13
C TRP A 190 7.10 27.42 12.78
N ARG A 191 6.28 26.36 12.64
CA ARG A 191 5.56 26.05 11.39
C ARG A 191 4.56 27.15 11.06
N GLU A 192 3.81 27.62 12.06
CA GLU A 192 2.82 28.69 11.93
C GLU A 192 3.50 30.03 11.62
N LYS A 193 4.64 30.33 12.27
CA LYS A 193 5.43 31.53 11.97
C LYS A 193 5.97 31.51 10.54
N MET A 194 6.56 30.40 10.12
CA MET A 194 7.06 30.21 8.77
C MET A 194 5.93 30.36 7.73
N GLN A 195 4.78 29.75 7.98
CA GLN A 195 3.63 29.84 7.07
C GLN A 195 3.12 31.27 6.94
N LYS A 196 3.06 32.04 8.03
CA LYS A 196 2.71 33.48 7.99
C LYS A 196 3.70 34.30 7.16
N GLU A 197 5.00 34.03 7.28
CA GLU A 197 6.03 34.69 6.43
C GLU A 197 5.81 34.36 4.94
N ILE A 198 5.46 33.12 4.62
CA ILE A 198 5.18 32.69 3.23
C ILE A 198 3.90 33.35 2.70
N ASP A 199 2.84 33.40 3.50
CA ASP A 199 1.55 33.95 3.08
C ASP A 199 1.62 35.47 2.88
N ALA A 200 2.46 36.18 3.64
CA ALA A 200 2.73 37.60 3.42
C ALA A 200 3.33 37.87 2.02
N ILE A 201 4.15 36.96 1.47
CA ILE A 201 4.66 37.08 0.09
C ILE A 201 3.55 36.87 -0.95
N LYS A 202 2.58 35.99 -0.66
CA LYS A 202 1.47 35.71 -1.56
C LYS A 202 0.47 36.87 -1.60
N ASN A 203 0.24 37.51 -0.46
CA ASN A 203 -0.81 38.52 -0.25
C ASN A 203 -0.34 39.97 -0.42
N ASN A 204 0.96 40.25 -0.50
CA ASN A 204 1.46 41.58 -0.89
C ASN A 204 1.21 41.79 -2.39
N GLN A 205 0.04 42.32 -2.71
CA GLN A 205 -0.29 43.04 -3.94
C GLN A 205 -0.09 44.54 -3.70
#